data_AF-A0A857FV28-F1
#
_entry.id   AF-A0A857FV28-F1
#
_cell.length_a   1.000
_cell.length_b   1.000
_cell.length_c   1.000
_cell.angle_alpha   90.00
_cell.angle_beta   90.00
_cell.angle_gamma   90.00
#
_symmetry.space_group_name_H-M   'P 1'
#
loop_
_entity.id
_entity.type
_entity.pdbx_description
1 polymer ?
#
loop_
_entity_poly.entity_id
_entity_poly.type
_entity_poly.pdbx_seq_one_letter_code
_entity_poly.pdbx_strand_id
1 'polypeptide(L)'
;MREIMPAIIGAGGVKTRKIEGDHATPAGILPLRRVFYRADRVASPVCHLPVEPLSPLDGWCDDPSSPDYNRHVTLPHPARHERLWREDHVYDIVVVLGYNDAPVHSGAGSAIFLHLPPKGGRPTEGCIALPEPALRHLLAAGLAEIEVRPPE
;
A
#
# COMPACT_ATOMS: atom_id res chain seq x y z
N MET A 1 8.11 -10.86 17.54
CA MET A 1 6.80 -11.49 17.84
C MET A 1 6.04 -11.63 16.53
N ARG A 2 5.28 -12.70 16.32
CA ARG A 2 4.43 -12.86 15.12
C ARG A 2 2.96 -12.74 15.57
N GLU A 3 2.21 -11.88 14.91
CA GLU A 3 0.79 -11.62 15.20
C GLU A 3 -0.04 -11.89 13.94
N ILE A 4 -1.23 -12.47 14.13
CA ILE A 4 -2.18 -12.74 13.03
C ILE A 4 -3.27 -11.69 13.10
N MET A 5 -3.48 -10.97 12.01
CA MET A 5 -4.41 -9.85 11.94
C MET A 5 -5.48 -10.09 10.89
N PRO A 6 -6.78 -9.89 11.19
CA PRO A 6 -7.81 -9.84 10.17
C PRO A 6 -7.57 -8.59 9.30
N ALA A 7 -7.57 -8.76 7.99
CA ALA A 7 -7.33 -7.69 7.03
C ALA A 7 -8.35 -7.74 5.89
N ILE A 8 -8.64 -6.57 5.32
CA ILE A 8 -9.34 -6.47 4.04
C ILE A 8 -8.31 -6.60 2.93
N ILE A 9 -8.58 -7.47 1.96
CA ILE A 9 -7.70 -7.75 0.82
C ILE A 9 -8.40 -7.41 -0.49
N GLY A 10 -7.66 -7.59 -1.59
CA GLY A 10 -8.14 -7.38 -2.94
C GLY A 10 -9.35 -8.24 -3.30
N ALA A 11 -10.25 -7.72 -4.14
CA ALA A 11 -11.41 -8.46 -4.65
C ALA A 11 -11.04 -9.77 -5.39
N GLY A 12 -9.84 -9.81 -5.98
CA GLY A 12 -9.27 -10.99 -6.63
C GLY A 12 -8.70 -12.04 -5.67
N GLY A 13 -8.87 -11.86 -4.36
CA GLY A 13 -8.32 -12.74 -3.32
C GLY A 13 -6.80 -12.61 -3.20
N VAL A 14 -6.17 -13.65 -2.65
CA VAL A 14 -4.71 -13.74 -2.54
C VAL A 14 -4.15 -14.58 -3.71
N LYS A 15 -3.09 -14.10 -4.37
CA LYS A 15 -2.43 -14.82 -5.46
C LYS A 15 -0.92 -14.86 -5.31
N THR A 16 -0.34 -16.03 -5.59
CA THR A 16 1.12 -16.19 -5.75
C THR A 16 1.63 -15.57 -7.04
N ARG A 17 0.84 -15.62 -8.11
CA ARG A 17 1.15 -15.01 -9.42
C ARG A 17 0.18 -13.88 -9.74
N LYS A 18 0.34 -12.76 -9.04
CA LYS A 18 -0.38 -11.52 -9.30
C LYS A 18 0.07 -10.90 -10.63
N ILE A 19 -0.85 -10.23 -11.31
CA ILE A 19 -0.59 -9.36 -12.47
C ILE A 19 -1.28 -8.00 -12.31
N GLU A 20 -0.87 -7.01 -13.11
CA GLU A 20 -1.48 -5.68 -13.10
C GLU A 20 -3.00 -5.75 -13.39
N GLY A 21 -3.78 -5.00 -12.61
CA GLY A 21 -5.24 -4.93 -12.76
C GLY A 21 -6.03 -6.19 -12.37
N ASP A 22 -5.42 -7.23 -11.79
CA ASP A 22 -6.14 -8.45 -11.38
C ASP A 22 -6.91 -8.33 -10.05
N HIS A 23 -6.84 -7.15 -9.41
CA HIS A 23 -7.42 -6.83 -8.11
C HIS A 23 -7.06 -7.80 -6.97
N ALA A 24 -5.99 -8.59 -7.12
CA ALA A 24 -5.55 -9.55 -6.10
C ALA A 24 -4.48 -8.96 -5.18
N THR A 25 -4.44 -9.43 -3.94
CA THR A 25 -3.34 -9.18 -3.00
C THR A 25 -2.22 -10.20 -3.24
N PRO A 26 -0.95 -9.79 -3.37
CA PRO A 26 0.13 -10.72 -3.60
C PRO A 26 0.42 -11.54 -2.34
N ALA A 27 0.57 -12.86 -2.51
CA ALA A 27 1.10 -13.74 -1.48
C ALA A 27 2.62 -13.55 -1.34
N GLY A 28 3.15 -13.73 -0.14
CA GLY A 28 4.58 -13.68 0.15
C GLY A 28 4.93 -12.75 1.30
N ILE A 29 6.23 -12.53 1.49
CA ILE A 29 6.76 -11.57 2.45
C ILE A 29 6.82 -10.20 1.78
N LEU A 30 6.17 -9.22 2.38
CA LEU A 30 6.07 -7.84 1.91
C LEU A 30 6.76 -6.92 2.93
N PRO A 31 8.02 -6.53 2.70
CA PRO A 31 8.72 -5.57 3.55
C PRO A 31 8.03 -4.21 3.54
N LEU A 32 7.96 -3.53 4.68
CA LEU A 32 7.50 -2.16 4.74
C LEU A 32 8.66 -1.23 4.37
N ARG A 33 8.42 -0.29 3.45
CA ARG A 33 9.47 0.61 2.90
C ARG A 33 9.48 1.98 3.55
N ARG A 34 8.31 2.61 3.61
CA ARG A 34 8.10 3.95 4.18
C ARG A 34 6.63 4.16 4.49
N VAL A 35 6.34 5.16 5.31
CA VAL A 35 4.98 5.56 5.66
C VAL A 35 4.73 6.97 5.13
N PHE A 36 3.64 7.15 4.39
CA PHE A 36 3.07 8.47 4.18
C PHE A 36 1.83 8.67 5.06
N TYR A 37 1.55 9.92 5.43
CA TYR A 37 0.37 10.25 6.23
C TYR A 37 -0.22 11.61 5.88
N ARG A 38 -1.52 11.78 6.12
CA ARG A 38 -2.22 13.07 5.96
C ARG A 38 -2.00 13.95 7.18
N ALA A 39 -0.94 14.75 7.16
CA ALA A 39 -0.60 15.65 8.26
C ALA A 39 -1.68 16.70 8.59
N ASP A 40 -2.59 16.97 7.65
CA ASP A 40 -3.77 17.82 7.83
C ASP A 40 -4.95 17.10 8.51
N ARG A 41 -4.90 15.78 8.67
CA ARG A 41 -5.99 14.95 9.24
C ARG A 41 -5.59 14.18 10.48
N VAL A 42 -4.37 13.66 10.51
CA VAL A 42 -3.91 12.75 11.56
C VAL A 42 -2.51 13.09 12.05
N ALA A 43 -2.22 12.75 13.30
CA ALA A 43 -0.88 12.85 13.87
C ALA A 43 0.08 11.86 13.19
N SER A 44 1.33 12.30 13.02
CA SER A 44 2.41 11.48 12.47
C SER A 44 2.50 10.12 13.18
N PRO A 45 2.51 9.00 12.44
CA PRO A 45 2.68 7.68 13.02
C PRO A 45 4.05 7.52 13.71
N VAL A 46 4.05 6.93 14.90
CA VAL A 46 5.29 6.52 15.58
C VAL A 46 5.76 5.21 14.97
N CYS A 47 6.91 5.20 14.29
CA CYS A 47 7.53 3.99 13.78
C CYS A 47 9.04 4.18 13.54
N HIS A 48 9.73 3.09 13.21
CA HIS A 48 11.18 3.07 12.89
C HIS A 48 11.49 3.30 11.40
N LEU A 49 10.46 3.32 10.55
CA LEU A 49 10.58 3.53 9.11
C LEU A 49 10.66 5.03 8.79
N PRO A 50 11.11 5.43 7.58
CA PRO A 50 10.90 6.79 7.09
C PRO A 50 9.41 7.15 7.10
N VAL A 51 9.08 8.31 7.68
CA VAL A 51 7.71 8.84 7.76
C VAL A 51 7.68 10.23 7.13
N GLU A 52 6.81 10.41 6.14
CA GLU A 52 6.73 11.64 5.35
C GLU A 52 5.26 12.11 5.25
N PRO A 53 4.96 13.41 5.39
CA PRO A 53 3.62 13.91 5.13
C PRO A 53 3.30 13.81 3.63
N LEU A 54 2.08 13.40 3.29
CA LEU A 54 1.59 13.48 1.92
C LEU A 54 1.42 14.94 1.48
N SER A 55 1.51 15.14 0.17
CA SER A 55 1.24 16.36 -0.57
C SER A 55 0.16 16.10 -1.63
N PRO A 56 -0.65 17.11 -2.01
CA PRO A 56 -1.55 17.04 -3.16
C PRO A 56 -0.88 16.66 -4.49
N LEU A 57 0.44 16.78 -4.57
CA LEU A 57 1.24 16.44 -5.75
C LEU A 57 1.78 15.00 -5.71
N ASP A 58 1.48 14.20 -4.70
CA ASP A 58 1.98 12.83 -4.62
C ASP A 58 1.10 11.87 -5.43
N GLY A 59 1.75 11.08 -6.29
CA GLY A 59 1.14 9.99 -7.04
C GLY A 59 2.02 8.75 -7.08
N TRP A 60 1.44 7.63 -7.50
CA TRP A 60 2.17 6.39 -7.75
C TRP A 60 1.88 5.91 -9.16
N CYS A 61 2.91 5.78 -10.00
CA CYS A 61 2.71 5.36 -11.38
C CYS A 61 2.35 3.87 -11.42
N ASP A 62 1.18 3.57 -11.99
CA ASP A 62 0.64 2.22 -12.15
C ASP A 62 0.62 1.79 -13.62
N ASP A 63 1.19 2.58 -14.53
CA ASP A 63 1.23 2.34 -15.97
C ASP A 63 2.38 1.40 -16.39
N PRO A 64 2.11 0.17 -16.86
CA PRO A 64 3.17 -0.77 -17.27
C PRO A 64 4.02 -0.27 -18.45
N SER A 65 3.50 0.66 -19.25
CA SER A 65 4.24 1.22 -20.39
C SER A 65 5.22 2.34 -20.00
N SER A 66 5.11 2.84 -18.76
CA SER A 66 5.94 3.94 -18.26
C SER A 66 7.32 3.45 -17.78
N PRO A 67 8.40 4.21 -18.03
CA PRO A 67 9.69 3.95 -17.38
C PRO A 67 9.63 4.14 -15.84
N ASP A 68 8.62 4.85 -15.35
CA ASP A 68 8.38 5.10 -13.93
C ASP A 68 7.38 4.13 -13.30
N TYR A 69 7.03 3.04 -14.00
CA TYR A 69 6.10 2.03 -13.49
C TYR A 69 6.47 1.57 -12.07
N ASN A 70 5.44 1.47 -11.22
CA ASN A 70 5.51 1.11 -9.81
C ASN A 70 6.46 1.98 -8.97
N ARG A 71 6.44 3.30 -9.19
CA ARG A 71 7.23 4.28 -8.42
C ARG A 71 6.39 5.45 -7.95
N HIS A 72 6.83 6.08 -6.86
CA HIS A 72 6.36 7.38 -6.42
C HIS A 72 6.76 8.45 -7.45
N VAL A 73 5.80 9.26 -7.86
CA VAL A 73 5.96 10.32 -8.87
C VAL A 73 5.30 11.61 -8.40
N THR A 74 5.78 12.74 -8.91
CA THR A 74 5.18 14.05 -8.67
C THR A 74 4.15 14.37 -9.74
N LEU A 75 2.99 14.90 -9.33
CA LEU A 75 1.88 15.29 -10.20
C LEU A 75 2.00 16.77 -10.62
N PRO A 76 1.55 17.13 -11.84
CA PRO A 76 0.97 16.25 -12.85
C PRO A 76 2.03 15.35 -13.51
N HIS A 77 1.64 14.10 -13.79
CA HIS A 77 2.48 13.10 -14.46
C HIS A 77 1.77 12.58 -15.72
N PRO A 78 2.46 12.39 -16.86
CA PRO A 78 1.81 12.05 -18.13
C PRO A 78 1.33 10.58 -18.21
N ALA A 79 2.01 9.66 -17.53
CA ALA A 79 1.60 8.26 -17.45
C ALA A 79 0.39 8.08 -16.50
N ARG A 80 -0.33 6.97 -16.63
CA ARG A 80 -1.35 6.60 -15.63
C ARG A 80 -0.72 6.51 -14.24
N HIS A 81 -1.44 6.99 -13.25
CA HIS A 81 -1.00 7.01 -11.86
C HIS A 81 -2.19 6.99 -10.90
N GLU A 82 -1.98 6.37 -9.74
CA GLU A 82 -2.82 6.56 -8.58
C GLU A 82 -2.48 7.89 -7.90
N ARG A 83 -3.49 8.64 -7.46
CA ARG A 83 -3.32 9.86 -6.65
C ARG A 83 -3.26 9.47 -5.18
N LEU A 84 -2.17 9.81 -4.48
CA LEU A 84 -2.03 9.49 -3.06
C LEU A 84 -2.79 10.48 -2.17
N TRP A 85 -2.98 11.72 -2.62
CA TRP A 85 -3.85 12.67 -1.95
C TRP A 85 -5.33 12.42 -2.25
N ARG A 86 -5.97 11.57 -1.43
CA ARG A 86 -7.38 11.16 -1.59
C ARG A 86 -8.33 12.02 -0.75
N GLU A 87 -9.55 12.19 -1.25
CA GLU A 87 -10.62 12.84 -0.48
C GLU A 87 -11.14 11.92 0.64
N ASP A 88 -11.19 10.61 0.40
CA ASP A 88 -11.50 9.64 1.45
C ASP A 88 -10.32 9.42 2.42
N HIS A 89 -10.61 8.75 3.53
CA HIS A 89 -9.64 8.52 4.62
C HIS A 89 -8.68 7.34 4.39
N VAL A 90 -8.81 6.63 3.27
CA VAL A 90 -8.11 5.34 3.05
C VAL A 90 -6.60 5.54 3.15
N TYR A 91 -6.08 6.68 2.66
CA TYR A 91 -4.67 7.06 2.71
C TYR A 91 -4.35 8.13 3.77
N ASP A 92 -5.15 8.23 4.84
CA ASP A 92 -4.76 9.05 5.99
C ASP A 92 -3.47 8.51 6.63
N ILE A 93 -3.26 7.19 6.58
CA ILE A 93 -1.99 6.51 6.77
C ILE A 93 -1.84 5.48 5.64
N VAL A 94 -0.74 5.56 4.89
CA VAL A 94 -0.43 4.62 3.81
C VAL A 94 1.02 4.17 3.95
N VAL A 95 1.23 2.86 3.93
CA VAL A 95 2.56 2.25 4.04
C VAL A 95 2.90 1.59 2.71
N VAL A 96 4.04 1.97 2.15
CA VAL A 96 4.57 1.37 0.93
C VAL A 96 5.07 -0.03 1.23
N LEU A 97 4.50 -1.03 0.57
CA LEU A 97 4.96 -2.41 0.67
C LEU A 97 5.93 -2.73 -0.47
N GLY A 98 6.97 -3.50 -0.15
CA GLY A 98 8.02 -3.91 -1.08
C GLY A 98 7.56 -5.02 -2.00
N TYR A 99 6.61 -4.71 -2.88
CA TYR A 99 6.11 -5.60 -3.92
C TYR A 99 6.50 -5.06 -5.29
N ASN A 100 7.14 -5.90 -6.11
CA ASN A 100 7.56 -5.56 -7.47
C ASN A 100 8.39 -4.26 -7.54
N ASP A 101 9.27 -4.02 -6.57
CA ASP A 101 9.98 -2.74 -6.38
C ASP A 101 11.50 -2.80 -6.63
N ALA A 102 12.12 -3.98 -6.56
CA ALA A 102 13.58 -4.15 -6.72
C ALA A 102 13.99 -5.53 -7.29
N PRO A 103 14.19 -5.66 -8.62
CA PRO A 103 13.84 -4.69 -9.66
C PRO A 103 12.33 -4.67 -9.94
N VAL A 104 11.86 -3.59 -10.54
CA VAL A 104 10.48 -3.51 -11.04
C VAL A 104 10.34 -4.30 -12.34
N HIS A 105 9.37 -5.19 -12.39
CA HIS A 105 8.94 -5.92 -13.59
C HIS A 105 7.59 -5.38 -14.08
N SER A 106 7.59 -4.80 -15.29
CA SER A 106 6.38 -4.25 -15.92
C SER A 106 5.25 -5.28 -15.98
N GLY A 107 4.05 -4.86 -15.57
CA GLY A 107 2.83 -5.68 -15.62
C GLY A 107 2.70 -6.73 -14.50
N ALA A 108 3.67 -6.86 -13.60
CA ALA A 108 3.61 -7.78 -12.46
C ALA A 108 2.75 -7.25 -11.28
N GLY A 109 2.09 -6.11 -11.45
CA GLY A 109 1.30 -5.43 -10.42
C GLY A 109 2.06 -4.28 -9.77
N SER A 110 1.35 -3.25 -9.36
CA SER A 110 1.91 -2.02 -8.80
C SER A 110 1.05 -1.50 -7.66
N ALA A 111 1.51 -0.42 -7.00
CA ALA A 111 0.77 0.34 -6.01
C ALA A 111 0.20 -0.53 -4.87
N ILE A 112 0.97 -1.52 -4.41
CA ILE A 112 0.55 -2.38 -3.30
C ILE A 112 0.94 -1.71 -1.98
N PHE A 113 -0.09 -1.28 -1.26
CA PHE A 113 0.04 -0.57 -0.01
C PHE A 113 -0.63 -1.31 1.15
N LEU A 114 -0.21 -0.96 2.36
CA LEU A 114 -0.97 -1.20 3.58
C LEU A 114 -1.60 0.11 4.04
N HIS A 115 -2.92 0.15 4.19
CA HIS A 115 -3.64 1.40 4.44
C HIS A 115 -4.90 1.20 5.30
N LEU A 116 -5.71 2.24 5.49
CA LEU A 116 -6.93 2.17 6.30
C LEU A 116 -8.11 1.55 5.52
N PRO A 117 -9.03 0.82 6.17
CA PRO A 117 -10.14 0.17 5.49
C PRO A 117 -11.08 1.19 4.84
N PRO A 118 -11.55 0.94 3.61
CA PRO A 118 -12.58 1.79 3.01
C PRO A 118 -13.87 1.74 3.83
N LYS A 119 -14.61 2.86 3.86
CA LYS A 119 -15.93 2.90 4.50
C LYS A 119 -16.82 1.81 3.89
N GLY A 120 -17.49 1.04 4.76
CA GLY A 120 -18.36 -0.07 4.38
C GLY A 120 -17.64 -1.41 4.16
N GLY A 121 -16.31 -1.49 4.35
CA GLY A 121 -15.58 -2.76 4.34
C GLY A 121 -15.47 -3.43 2.96
N ARG A 122 -15.64 -2.68 1.88
CA ARG A 122 -15.46 -3.19 0.51
C ARG A 122 -14.03 -3.73 0.32
N PRO A 123 -13.83 -4.76 -0.52
CA PRO A 123 -12.49 -5.21 -0.90
C PRO A 123 -11.63 -4.08 -1.48
N THR A 124 -10.31 -4.23 -1.39
CA THR A 124 -9.36 -3.31 -2.03
C THR A 124 -9.17 -3.68 -3.51
N GLU A 125 -8.34 -2.91 -4.21
CA GLU A 125 -7.89 -3.23 -5.57
C GLU A 125 -6.58 -4.04 -5.59
N GLY A 126 -6.17 -4.59 -4.44
CA GLY A 126 -4.97 -5.41 -4.29
C GLY A 126 -4.16 -5.08 -3.03
N CYS A 127 -4.33 -3.88 -2.49
CA CYS A 127 -3.76 -3.46 -1.21
C CYS A 127 -4.28 -4.29 -0.01
N ILE A 128 -3.67 -4.07 1.14
CA ILE A 128 -4.07 -4.65 2.42
C ILE A 128 -4.62 -3.53 3.29
N ALA A 129 -5.76 -3.74 3.94
CA ALA A 129 -6.35 -2.75 4.83
C ALA A 129 -6.49 -3.26 6.26
N LEU A 130 -6.02 -2.45 7.22
CA LEU A 130 -6.13 -2.71 8.66
C LEU A 130 -6.76 -1.52 9.39
N PRO A 131 -7.58 -1.75 10.44
CA PRO A 131 -8.09 -0.66 11.27
C PRO A 131 -6.96 0.23 11.81
N GLU A 132 -7.18 1.55 11.85
CA GLU A 132 -6.14 2.51 12.25
C GLU A 132 -5.49 2.20 13.61
N PRO A 133 -6.23 1.85 14.69
CA PRO A 133 -5.61 1.53 15.97
C PRO A 133 -4.62 0.35 15.87
N ALA A 134 -4.98 -0.67 15.09
CA ALA A 134 -4.14 -1.84 14.85
C ALA A 134 -2.89 -1.48 14.03
N LEU A 135 -3.06 -0.73 12.94
CA LEU A 135 -1.94 -0.29 12.11
C LEU A 135 -0.94 0.55 12.92
N ARG A 136 -1.42 1.52 13.71
CA ARG A 136 -0.57 2.34 14.59
C ARG A 136 0.14 1.51 15.65
N HIS A 137 -0.55 0.55 16.26
CA HIS A 137 0.05 -0.36 17.24
C HIS A 137 1.22 -1.14 16.62
N LEU A 138 1.01 -1.75 15.45
CA LEU A 138 2.02 -2.53 14.76
C LEU A 138 3.22 -1.67 14.33
N LEU A 139 2.97 -0.48 13.79
CA LEU A 139 4.01 0.48 13.42
C LEU A 139 4.86 0.90 14.63
N ALA A 140 4.22 1.22 15.76
CA ALA A 140 4.90 1.59 16.99
C ALA A 140 5.66 0.41 17.63
N ALA A 141 5.17 -0.82 17.44
CA ALA A 141 5.82 -2.05 17.90
C ALA A 141 7.01 -2.48 17.03
N GLY A 142 7.31 -1.76 15.93
CA GLY A 142 8.46 -2.05 15.09
C GLY A 142 8.18 -2.96 13.90
N LEU A 143 6.93 -3.05 13.41
CA LEU A 143 6.59 -3.85 12.23
C LEU A 143 7.48 -3.47 11.04
N ALA A 144 8.13 -4.46 10.43
CA ALA A 144 9.06 -4.27 9.32
C ALA A 144 8.65 -5.03 8.05
N GLU A 145 7.80 -6.06 8.16
CA GLU A 145 7.31 -6.85 7.03
C GLU A 145 5.97 -7.52 7.38
N ILE A 146 5.20 -7.89 6.35
CA ILE A 146 3.97 -8.66 6.48
C ILE A 146 4.11 -9.95 5.67
N GLU A 147 3.70 -11.08 6.24
CA GLU A 147 3.51 -12.34 5.50
C GLU A 147 2.04 -12.45 5.06
N VAL A 148 1.78 -12.42 3.76
CA VAL A 148 0.48 -12.77 3.18
C VAL A 148 0.55 -14.23 2.74
N ARG A 149 -0.18 -15.10 3.44
CA ARG A 149 -0.18 -16.53 3.12
C ARG A 149 -1.08 -16.82 1.91
N PRO A 150 -0.65 -17.70 1.00
CA PRO A 150 -1.50 -18.14 -0.10
C PRO A 150 -2.77 -18.82 0.44
N PRO A 151 -3.87 -18.81 -0.32
CA PRO A 151 -5.03 -19.64 0.01
C PRO A 151 -4.60 -21.12 -0.05
N GLU A 152 -5.10 -21.92 0.89
CA GLU A 152 -4.93 -23.39 0.91
C GLU A 152 -5.54 -24.06 -0.32
#